data_AF-A0A4R5NGA5-F1
#
_entry.id   AF-A0A4R5NGA5-F1
#
_cell.length_a   1.000
_cell.length_b   1.000
_cell.length_c   1.000
_cell.angle_alpha   90.00
_cell.angle_beta   90.00
_cell.angle_gamma   90.00
#
_symmetry.space_group_name_H-M   'P 1'
#
loop_
_entity.id
_entity.type
_entity.pdbx_description
1 polymer ?
#
loop_
_entity_poly.entity_id
_entity_poly.type
_entity_poly.pdbx_seq_one_letter_code
_entity_poly.pdbx_strand_id
1 'polypeptide(L)'
;MSKQIKKSLFIMVFGTFFGVLCSTLMNTALPTFMHVFNVNSSTVQWLTNGYTLVNAIMIPTSAYFIKKFSFRHLFIAFSSIFLVGTILGAIANTFMLVIIGRMIQAIGTGMMMPLVNVLAMQYTTRDKQGAVMGIIGLAFNFSPIIGPTLSGVILQYFPWQYLFILILPFIIAVVLLSIFQLPQVETSENPKFDVPSLITISLGLLFLLTGFSNIGQSQFLSFNVLGFTVIGLILIVIFSIMENRADSPIINFEIFKHSQFSVAQLSIC
;
A
#
# COMPACT_ATOMS: atom_id res chain seq x y z
N MET A 1 10.76 -19.73 -16.05
CA MET A 1 10.04 -18.44 -16.14
C MET A 1 9.95 -18.01 -17.60
N SER A 2 8.73 -17.94 -18.16
CA SER A 2 8.54 -17.59 -19.58
C SER A 2 8.95 -16.13 -19.84
N LYS A 3 9.32 -15.82 -21.09
CA LYS A 3 9.72 -14.45 -21.50
C LYS A 3 8.60 -13.43 -21.25
N GLN A 4 7.33 -13.86 -21.33
CA GLN A 4 6.15 -13.03 -21.10
C GLN A 4 6.00 -12.66 -19.62
N ILE A 5 6.15 -13.63 -18.71
CA ILE A 5 6.04 -13.39 -17.26
C ILE A 5 7.15 -12.46 -16.77
N LYS A 6 8.37 -12.56 -17.31
CA LYS A 6 9.46 -11.62 -16.99
C LYS A 6 9.10 -10.18 -17.34
N LYS A 7 8.48 -9.96 -18.50
CA LYS A 7 8.01 -8.64 -18.90
C LYS A 7 6.88 -8.14 -17.99
N SER A 8 5.91 -8.99 -17.68
CA SER A 8 4.81 -8.65 -16.76
C SER A 8 5.33 -8.25 -15.38
N LEU A 9 6.25 -9.03 -14.82
CA LEU A 9 6.85 -8.74 -13.53
C LEU A 9 7.61 -7.40 -13.57
N PHE A 10 8.38 -7.13 -14.63
CA PHE A 10 9.08 -5.86 -14.77
C PHE A 10 8.10 -4.66 -14.78
N ILE A 11 7.02 -4.73 -15.54
CA ILE A 11 6.00 -3.66 -15.59
C ILE A 11 5.37 -3.44 -14.22
N MET A 12 5.04 -4.54 -13.53
CA MET A 12 4.40 -4.46 -12.22
C MET A 12 5.32 -3.92 -11.14
N VAL A 13 6.59 -4.36 -11.13
CA VAL A 13 7.63 -3.81 -10.26
C VAL A 13 7.86 -2.34 -10.56
N PHE A 14 7.94 -1.95 -11.82
CA PHE A 14 8.13 -0.56 -12.22
C PHE A 14 6.97 0.33 -11.77
N GLY A 15 5.72 -0.10 -11.99
CA GLY A 15 4.55 0.63 -11.49
C GLY A 15 4.53 0.76 -9.97
N THR A 16 4.79 -0.33 -9.27
CA THR A 16 4.80 -0.35 -7.80
C THR A 16 5.93 0.50 -7.23
N PHE A 17 7.10 0.51 -7.89
CA PHE A 17 8.25 1.34 -7.54
C PHE A 17 7.87 2.82 -7.50
N PHE A 18 7.17 3.33 -8.52
CA PHE A 18 6.70 4.72 -8.55
C PHE A 18 5.63 5.00 -7.50
N GLY A 19 4.81 3.99 -7.17
CA GLY A 19 3.90 4.05 -6.03
C GLY A 19 4.62 4.31 -4.70
N VAL A 20 5.63 3.50 -4.40
CA VAL A 20 6.48 3.65 -3.20
C VAL A 20 7.26 4.98 -3.24
N LEU A 21 7.74 5.37 -4.42
CA LEU A 21 8.50 6.61 -4.60
C LEU A 21 7.62 7.81 -4.27
N CYS A 22 6.40 7.83 -4.79
CA CYS A 22 5.43 8.89 -4.56
C CYS A 22 5.06 9.04 -3.07
N SER A 23 5.03 7.94 -2.32
CA SER A 23 4.87 7.98 -0.86
C SER A 23 6.04 8.69 -0.18
N THR A 24 7.28 8.33 -0.57
CA THR A 24 8.48 8.94 0.02
C THR A 24 8.66 10.41 -0.35
N LEU A 25 8.38 10.78 -1.61
CA LEU A 25 8.40 12.16 -2.08
C LEU A 25 7.53 13.07 -1.20
N MET A 26 6.35 12.57 -0.83
CA MET A 26 5.37 13.29 -0.01
C MET A 26 5.82 13.49 1.43
N ASN A 27 6.43 12.47 2.05
CA ASN A 27 6.93 12.57 3.42
C ASN A 27 7.98 13.69 3.57
N THR A 28 8.81 13.89 2.53
CA THR A 28 9.80 14.98 2.51
C THR A 28 9.17 16.35 2.27
N ALA A 29 7.98 16.39 1.65
CA ALA A 29 7.27 17.61 1.30
C ALA A 29 6.35 18.14 2.40
N LEU A 30 6.12 17.40 3.49
CA LEU A 30 5.21 17.79 4.57
C LEU A 30 5.45 19.22 5.09
N PRO A 31 6.69 19.68 5.35
CA PRO A 31 6.93 21.05 5.80
C PRO A 31 6.47 22.10 4.77
N THR A 32 6.65 21.82 3.48
CA THR A 32 6.17 22.68 2.39
C THR A 32 4.65 22.77 2.38
N PHE A 33 3.95 21.65 2.58
CA PHE A 33 2.48 21.65 2.68
C PHE A 33 1.97 22.46 3.88
N MET A 34 2.67 22.41 5.02
CA MET A 34 2.34 23.24 6.19
C MET A 34 2.40 24.73 5.86
N HIS A 35 3.47 25.15 5.17
CA HIS A 35 3.67 26.55 4.81
C HIS A 35 2.69 27.03 3.72
N VAL A 36 2.50 26.24 2.66
CA VAL A 36 1.65 26.63 1.50
C VAL A 36 0.18 26.68 1.86
N PHE A 37 -0.31 25.71 2.64
CA PHE A 37 -1.73 25.62 2.99
C PHE A 37 -2.05 26.20 4.38
N ASN A 38 -1.05 26.73 5.09
CA ASN A 38 -1.16 27.29 6.43
C ASN A 38 -1.88 26.34 7.41
N VAL A 39 -1.48 25.07 7.41
CA VAL A 39 -2.04 24.00 8.24
C VAL A 39 -1.00 23.51 9.26
N ASN A 40 -1.47 23.07 10.42
CA ASN A 40 -0.59 22.56 11.47
C ASN A 40 -0.02 21.17 11.14
N SER A 41 0.95 20.73 11.93
CA SER A 41 1.62 19.44 11.76
C SER A 41 0.66 18.26 11.87
N SER A 42 -0.29 18.28 12.81
CA SER A 42 -1.28 17.22 12.99
C SER A 42 -2.17 17.02 11.76
N THR A 43 -2.56 18.12 11.11
CA THR A 43 -3.36 18.11 9.88
C THR A 43 -2.56 17.61 8.69
N VAL A 44 -1.29 18.03 8.55
CA VAL A 44 -0.41 17.55 7.46
C VAL A 44 -0.05 16.08 7.59
N GLN A 45 0.07 15.57 8.81
CA GLN A 45 0.40 14.18 9.08
C GLN A 45 -0.63 13.19 8.52
N TRP A 46 -1.88 13.63 8.25
CA TRP A 46 -2.88 12.81 7.56
C TRP A 46 -2.44 12.34 6.16
N LEU A 47 -1.55 13.08 5.48
CA LEU A 47 -0.99 12.66 4.20
C LEU A 47 -0.15 11.38 4.31
N THR A 48 0.42 11.11 5.48
CA THR A 48 1.21 9.91 5.76
C THR A 48 0.38 8.88 6.52
N ASN A 49 -0.26 9.27 7.62
CA ASN A 49 -1.00 8.35 8.49
C ASN A 49 -2.26 7.81 7.79
N GLY A 50 -3.03 8.68 7.14
CA GLY A 50 -4.19 8.27 6.35
C GLY A 50 -3.80 7.34 5.20
N TYR A 51 -2.67 7.64 4.53
CA TYR A 51 -2.15 6.81 3.46
C TYR A 51 -1.76 5.41 3.96
N THR A 52 -1.06 5.33 5.10
CA THR A 52 -0.70 4.06 5.76
C THR A 52 -1.95 3.29 6.22
N LEU A 53 -2.95 3.97 6.77
CA LEU A 53 -4.23 3.37 7.18
C LEU A 53 -4.94 2.69 6.01
N VAL A 54 -5.07 3.39 4.88
CA VAL A 54 -5.70 2.83 3.68
C VAL A 54 -4.90 1.64 3.16
N ASN A 55 -3.56 1.72 3.13
CA ASN A 55 -2.72 0.58 2.76
C ASN A 55 -2.93 -0.62 3.69
N ALA A 56 -3.00 -0.39 5.00
CA ALA A 56 -3.21 -1.43 5.99
C ALA A 56 -4.52 -2.18 5.79
N ILE A 57 -5.58 -1.48 5.36
CA ILE A 57 -6.87 -2.08 4.98
C ILE A 57 -6.76 -2.83 3.65
N MET A 58 -6.05 -2.26 2.67
CA MET A 58 -5.96 -2.82 1.33
C MET A 58 -5.14 -4.10 1.25
N ILE A 59 -4.12 -4.29 2.09
CA ILE A 59 -3.28 -5.49 2.09
C ILE A 59 -4.10 -6.78 2.35
N PRO A 60 -4.88 -6.92 3.45
CA PRO A 60 -5.71 -8.11 3.66
C PRO A 60 -6.84 -8.21 2.62
N THR A 61 -7.41 -7.06 2.23
CA THR A 61 -8.39 -6.98 1.14
C THR A 61 -7.83 -7.62 -0.15
N SER A 62 -6.55 -7.39 -0.44
CA SER A 62 -5.90 -7.93 -1.64
C SER A 62 -5.93 -9.45 -1.69
N ALA A 63 -5.81 -10.15 -0.56
CA ALA A 63 -5.84 -11.61 -0.52
C ALA A 63 -7.15 -12.19 -1.07
N TYR A 64 -8.27 -11.52 -0.81
CA TYR A 64 -9.57 -11.87 -1.38
C TYR A 64 -9.63 -11.59 -2.89
N PHE A 65 -9.25 -10.37 -3.29
CA PHE A 65 -9.33 -9.94 -4.68
C PHE A 65 -8.43 -10.79 -5.58
N ILE A 66 -7.22 -11.12 -5.14
CA ILE A 66 -6.25 -11.96 -5.87
C ILE A 66 -6.79 -13.36 -6.14
N LYS A 67 -7.54 -13.96 -5.21
CA LYS A 67 -8.17 -15.27 -5.40
C LYS A 67 -9.34 -15.19 -6.39
N LYS A 68 -10.14 -14.12 -6.34
CA LYS A 68 -11.37 -13.99 -7.11
C LYS A 68 -11.18 -13.49 -8.54
N PHE A 69 -10.28 -12.54 -8.75
CA PHE A 69 -10.13 -11.84 -10.03
C PHE A 69 -8.75 -12.09 -10.64
N SER A 70 -8.64 -11.97 -11.97
CA SER A 70 -7.35 -12.15 -12.62
C SER A 70 -6.35 -11.04 -12.29
N PHE A 71 -5.08 -11.42 -12.18
CA PHE A 71 -3.96 -10.50 -11.95
C PHE A 71 -3.96 -9.30 -12.90
N ARG A 72 -4.27 -9.54 -14.18
CA ARG A 72 -4.35 -8.51 -15.21
C ARG A 72 -5.38 -7.44 -14.86
N HIS A 73 -6.62 -7.84 -14.57
CA HIS A 73 -7.69 -6.88 -14.27
C HIS A 73 -7.42 -6.13 -12.97
N LEU A 74 -6.94 -6.83 -11.94
CA LEU A 74 -6.58 -6.21 -10.67
C LEU A 74 -5.47 -5.18 -10.86
N PHE A 75 -4.37 -5.54 -11.51
CA PHE A 75 -3.26 -4.62 -11.66
C PHE A 75 -3.65 -3.39 -12.50
N ILE A 76 -4.41 -3.56 -13.59
CA ILE A 76 -4.91 -2.45 -14.40
C ILE A 76 -5.86 -1.56 -13.58
N ALA A 77 -6.82 -2.14 -12.86
CA ALA A 77 -7.78 -1.39 -12.06
C ALA A 77 -7.08 -0.56 -10.97
N PHE A 78 -6.22 -1.17 -10.18
CA PHE A 78 -5.57 -0.49 -9.06
C PHE A 78 -4.46 0.48 -9.50
N SER A 79 -3.75 0.21 -10.60
CA SER A 79 -2.85 1.22 -11.21
C SER A 79 -3.62 2.39 -11.82
N SER A 80 -4.83 2.17 -12.34
CA SER A 80 -5.71 3.25 -12.82
C SER A 80 -6.26 4.09 -11.66
N ILE A 81 -6.65 3.46 -10.55
CA ILE A 81 -7.01 4.15 -9.31
C ILE A 81 -5.85 5.02 -8.83
N PHE A 82 -4.62 4.48 -8.81
CA PHE A 82 -3.43 5.25 -8.47
C PHE A 82 -3.22 6.45 -9.41
N LEU A 83 -3.39 6.25 -10.72
CA LEU A 83 -3.32 7.32 -11.72
C LEU A 83 -4.35 8.43 -11.42
N VAL A 84 -5.62 8.07 -11.16
CA VAL A 84 -6.67 9.04 -10.80
C VAL A 84 -6.28 9.85 -9.56
N GLY A 85 -5.82 9.18 -8.50
CA GLY A 85 -5.35 9.87 -7.29
C GLY A 85 -4.17 10.80 -7.55
N THR A 86 -3.26 10.40 -8.45
CA THR A 86 -2.11 11.22 -8.87
C THR A 86 -2.56 12.46 -9.65
N ILE A 87 -3.54 12.32 -10.54
CA ILE A 87 -4.12 13.44 -11.30
C ILE A 87 -4.80 14.42 -10.32
N LEU A 88 -5.60 13.92 -9.38
CA LEU A 88 -6.25 14.75 -8.36
C LEU A 88 -5.24 15.53 -7.53
N GLY A 89 -4.13 14.89 -7.13
CA GLY A 89 -3.03 15.57 -6.42
C GLY A 89 -2.33 16.62 -7.27
N ALA A 90 -2.14 16.37 -8.57
CA ALA A 90 -1.49 17.32 -9.49
C ALA A 90 -2.32 18.59 -9.73
N ILE A 91 -3.65 18.48 -9.76
CA ILE A 91 -4.57 19.61 -9.97
C ILE A 91 -5.08 20.22 -8.65
N ALA A 92 -4.58 19.75 -7.51
CA ALA A 92 -5.13 20.14 -6.22
C ALA A 92 -4.86 21.63 -5.91
N ASN A 93 -5.93 22.36 -5.62
CA ASN A 93 -5.87 23.76 -5.18
C ASN A 93 -6.12 23.93 -3.68
N THR A 94 -6.52 22.85 -2.99
CA THR A 94 -6.81 22.85 -1.55
C THR A 94 -6.14 21.65 -0.89
N PHE A 95 -5.79 21.80 0.38
CA PHE A 95 -5.16 20.73 1.16
C PHE A 95 -6.05 19.48 1.24
N MET A 96 -7.37 19.66 1.38
CA MET A 96 -8.32 18.55 1.42
C MET A 96 -8.30 17.73 0.12
N LEU A 97 -8.16 18.38 -1.03
CA LEU A 97 -8.08 17.69 -2.31
C LEU A 97 -6.77 16.88 -2.44
N VAL A 98 -5.67 17.37 -1.85
CA VAL A 98 -4.42 16.61 -1.74
C VAL A 98 -4.62 15.36 -0.89
N ILE A 99 -5.32 15.46 0.26
CA ILE A 99 -5.65 14.31 1.10
C ILE A 99 -6.47 13.29 0.32
N ILE A 100 -7.55 13.71 -0.35
CA ILE A 100 -8.42 12.80 -1.10
C ILE A 100 -7.63 12.10 -2.20
N GLY A 101 -6.84 12.85 -2.98
CA GLY A 101 -5.96 12.27 -4.00
C GLY A 101 -4.99 11.24 -3.41
N ARG A 102 -4.44 11.52 -2.23
CA ARG A 102 -3.57 10.59 -1.49
C ARG A 102 -4.27 9.33 -1.03
N MET A 103 -5.48 9.43 -0.49
CA MET A 103 -6.24 8.23 -0.07
C MET A 103 -6.55 7.35 -1.28
N ILE A 104 -6.90 7.96 -2.42
CA ILE A 104 -7.12 7.24 -3.67
C ILE A 104 -5.82 6.58 -4.16
N GLN A 105 -4.68 7.27 -4.10
CA GLN A 105 -3.38 6.66 -4.41
C GLN A 105 -3.08 5.46 -3.51
N ALA A 106 -3.33 5.57 -2.20
CA ALA A 106 -3.13 4.49 -1.24
C ALA A 106 -3.93 3.24 -1.60
N ILE A 107 -5.18 3.40 -2.06
CA ILE A 107 -5.99 2.26 -2.53
C ILE A 107 -5.26 1.48 -3.64
N GLY A 108 -4.72 2.20 -4.62
CA GLY A 108 -3.95 1.60 -5.71
C GLY A 108 -2.68 0.90 -5.23
N THR A 109 -1.87 1.63 -4.45
CA THR A 109 -0.55 1.14 -4.01
C THR A 109 -0.63 -0.05 -3.06
N GLY A 110 -1.61 -0.07 -2.16
CA GLY A 110 -1.82 -1.17 -1.21
C GLY A 110 -2.13 -2.51 -1.87
N MET A 111 -2.67 -2.51 -3.09
CA MET A 111 -2.93 -3.72 -3.86
C MET A 111 -1.74 -4.13 -4.75
N MET A 112 -1.03 -3.16 -5.33
CA MET A 112 0.02 -3.41 -6.32
C MET A 112 1.19 -4.23 -5.76
N MET A 113 1.60 -3.96 -4.51
CA MET A 113 2.73 -4.66 -3.87
C MET A 113 2.42 -6.15 -3.61
N PRO A 114 1.28 -6.53 -3.01
CA PRO A 114 0.86 -7.93 -2.94
C PRO A 114 0.80 -8.64 -4.31
N LEU A 115 0.26 -7.96 -5.33
CA LEU A 115 0.17 -8.54 -6.69
C LEU A 115 1.55 -8.88 -7.27
N VAL A 116 2.54 -8.00 -7.11
CA VAL A 116 3.92 -8.25 -7.54
C VAL A 116 4.49 -9.48 -6.84
N ASN A 117 4.35 -9.56 -5.52
CA ASN A 117 4.89 -10.65 -4.72
C ASN A 117 4.24 -11.99 -5.08
N VAL A 118 2.90 -12.03 -5.19
CA VAL A 118 2.20 -13.27 -5.53
C VAL A 118 2.54 -13.73 -6.95
N LEU A 119 2.62 -12.81 -7.94
CA LEU A 119 3.03 -13.18 -9.29
C LEU A 119 4.47 -13.73 -9.31
N ALA A 120 5.38 -13.08 -8.58
CA ALA A 120 6.76 -13.51 -8.47
C ALA A 120 6.88 -14.91 -7.85
N MET A 121 6.15 -15.20 -6.78
CA MET A 121 6.16 -16.53 -6.14
C MET A 121 5.54 -17.60 -7.03
N GLN A 122 4.40 -17.32 -7.64
CA GLN A 122 3.62 -18.31 -8.40
C GLN A 122 4.32 -18.76 -9.68
N TYR A 123 5.03 -17.84 -10.36
CA TYR A 123 5.60 -18.12 -11.68
C TYR A 123 7.14 -18.27 -11.70
N THR A 124 7.77 -18.26 -10.53
CA THR A 124 9.20 -18.51 -10.36
C THR A 124 9.42 -19.89 -9.72
N THR A 125 10.35 -20.67 -10.27
CA THR A 125 10.79 -21.95 -9.70
C THR A 125 11.37 -21.73 -8.30
N ARG A 126 11.08 -22.63 -7.35
CA ARG A 126 11.48 -22.49 -5.93
C ARG A 126 12.93 -22.06 -5.73
N ASP A 127 13.87 -22.66 -6.47
CA ASP A 127 15.31 -22.37 -6.37
C ASP A 127 15.71 -20.94 -6.78
N LYS A 128 14.82 -20.22 -7.48
CA LYS A 128 15.05 -18.85 -7.97
C LYS A 128 14.15 -17.81 -7.29
N GLN A 129 13.24 -18.23 -6.41
CA GLN A 129 12.34 -17.30 -5.70
C GLN A 129 13.12 -16.30 -4.86
N GLY A 130 14.16 -16.74 -4.15
CA GLY A 130 15.02 -15.84 -3.36
C GLY A 130 15.71 -14.76 -4.21
N ALA A 131 16.24 -15.12 -5.38
CA ALA A 131 16.87 -14.16 -6.28
C ALA A 131 15.87 -13.15 -6.86
N VAL A 132 14.69 -13.61 -7.27
CA VAL A 132 13.63 -12.72 -7.80
C VAL A 132 13.10 -11.78 -6.70
N MET A 133 12.86 -12.31 -5.50
CA MET A 133 12.44 -11.49 -4.35
C MET A 133 13.53 -10.51 -3.92
N GLY A 134 14.80 -10.89 -4.02
CA GLY A 134 15.93 -9.98 -3.80
C GLY A 134 15.93 -8.80 -4.77
N ILE A 135 15.65 -9.03 -6.07
CA ILE A 135 15.55 -7.96 -7.07
C ILE A 135 14.35 -7.04 -6.80
N ILE A 136 13.19 -7.62 -6.48
CA ILE A 136 11.98 -6.85 -6.13
C ILE A 136 12.24 -6.01 -4.87
N GLY A 137 12.83 -6.62 -3.84
CA GLY A 137 13.23 -5.95 -2.61
C GLY A 137 14.23 -4.83 -2.87
N LEU A 138 15.23 -5.06 -3.73
CA LEU A 138 16.19 -4.02 -4.12
C LEU A 138 15.48 -2.84 -4.79
N ALA A 139 14.58 -3.09 -5.74
CA ALA A 139 13.83 -2.02 -6.40
C ALA A 139 13.02 -1.21 -5.38
N PHE A 140 12.26 -1.88 -4.50
CA PHE A 140 11.40 -1.19 -3.54
C PHE A 140 12.17 -0.47 -2.43
N ASN A 141 13.32 -0.98 -2.00
CA ASN A 141 14.20 -0.31 -1.02
C ASN A 141 15.00 0.82 -1.66
N PHE A 142 15.27 0.76 -2.96
CA PHE A 142 15.93 1.84 -3.68
C PHE A 142 15.03 3.07 -3.84
N SER A 143 13.72 2.84 -3.94
CA SER A 143 12.70 3.89 -4.07
C SER A 143 12.79 4.97 -2.95
N PRO A 144 12.75 4.62 -1.65
CA PRO A 144 12.87 5.60 -0.58
C PRO A 144 14.27 6.24 -0.45
N ILE A 145 15.32 5.61 -0.96
CA ILE A 145 16.68 6.19 -0.96
C ILE A 145 16.73 7.42 -1.86
N ILE A 146 16.10 7.36 -3.05
CA ILE A 146 16.11 8.48 -4.00
C ILE A 146 14.99 9.48 -3.72
N GLY A 147 13.92 9.06 -3.03
CA GLY A 147 12.75 9.89 -2.73
C GLY A 147 13.10 11.28 -2.17
N PRO A 148 13.80 11.40 -1.03
CA PRO A 148 14.09 12.71 -0.43
C PRO A 148 14.93 13.61 -1.32
N THR A 149 15.93 13.05 -2.00
CA THR A 149 16.79 13.79 -2.94
C THR A 149 15.99 14.38 -4.10
N LEU A 150 15.14 13.56 -4.73
CA LEU A 150 14.27 14.03 -5.82
C LEU A 150 13.26 15.07 -5.31
N SER A 151 12.62 14.82 -4.17
CA SER A 151 11.65 15.75 -3.59
C SER A 151 12.29 17.10 -3.27
N GLY A 152 13.47 17.11 -2.65
CA GLY A 152 14.21 18.32 -2.33
C GLY A 152 14.56 19.16 -3.57
N VAL A 153 15.08 18.51 -4.62
CA VAL A 153 15.39 19.20 -5.89
C VAL A 153 14.12 19.75 -6.53
N ILE A 154 13.03 18.97 -6.57
CA ILE A 154 11.76 19.43 -7.14
C ILE A 154 11.24 20.64 -6.38
N LEU A 155 11.20 20.58 -5.05
CA LEU A 155 10.67 21.66 -4.21
C LEU A 155 11.55 22.92 -4.19
N GLN A 156 12.83 22.80 -4.55
CA GLN A 156 13.73 23.94 -4.68
C GLN A 156 13.48 24.75 -5.96
N TYR A 157 13.19 24.07 -7.08
CA TYR A 157 13.10 24.71 -8.40
C TYR A 157 11.68 24.78 -8.99
N PHE A 158 10.76 23.95 -8.50
CA PHE A 158 9.41 23.79 -9.03
C PHE A 158 8.35 23.84 -7.92
N PRO A 159 7.10 24.21 -8.28
CA PRO A 159 5.96 24.08 -7.38
C PRO A 159 5.74 22.63 -6.90
N TRP A 160 5.15 22.47 -5.72
CA TRP A 160 4.90 21.15 -5.10
C TRP A 160 4.03 20.22 -5.95
N GLN A 161 3.20 20.76 -6.87
CA GLN A 161 2.40 19.96 -7.81
C GLN A 161 3.28 19.06 -8.68
N TYR A 162 4.53 19.45 -8.93
CA TYR A 162 5.48 18.66 -9.73
C TYR A 162 5.84 17.32 -9.07
N LEU A 163 5.64 17.17 -7.75
CA LEU A 163 5.77 15.88 -7.06
C LEU A 163 4.76 14.84 -7.58
N PHE A 164 3.60 15.29 -8.09
CA PHE A 164 2.59 14.44 -8.72
C PHE A 164 2.78 14.37 -10.23
N ILE A 165 3.02 15.52 -10.88
CA ILE A 165 3.17 15.61 -12.34
C ILE A 165 4.33 14.76 -12.84
N LEU A 166 5.45 14.70 -12.10
CA LEU A 166 6.59 13.86 -12.47
C LEU A 166 6.25 12.37 -12.50
N ILE A 167 5.32 11.91 -11.65
CA ILE A 167 4.91 10.51 -11.55
C ILE A 167 3.90 10.13 -12.63
N LEU A 168 3.06 11.08 -13.07
CA LEU A 168 2.01 10.87 -14.07
C LEU A 168 2.48 10.14 -15.34
N PRO A 169 3.53 10.56 -16.08
CA PRO A 169 3.92 9.89 -17.31
C PRO A 169 4.30 8.42 -17.09
N PHE A 170 4.93 8.11 -15.95
CA PHE A 170 5.33 6.75 -15.61
C PHE A 170 4.13 5.86 -15.29
N ILE A 171 3.18 6.35 -14.48
CA ILE A 171 1.99 5.55 -14.17
C ILE A 171 1.08 5.40 -15.41
N ILE A 172 0.97 6.40 -16.28
CA ILE A 172 0.26 6.29 -17.56
C ILE A 172 0.90 5.19 -18.42
N ALA A 173 2.23 5.20 -18.55
CA ALA A 173 2.95 4.16 -19.28
C ALA A 173 2.70 2.78 -18.68
N VAL A 174 2.71 2.65 -17.35
CA VAL A 174 2.42 1.39 -16.65
C VAL A 174 1.01 0.89 -16.95
N VAL A 175 -0.01 1.74 -16.87
CA VAL A 175 -1.40 1.36 -17.16
C VAL A 175 -1.53 0.89 -18.61
N LEU A 176 -0.97 1.65 -19.57
CA LEU A 176 -1.01 1.28 -20.99
C LEU A 176 -0.28 -0.05 -21.25
N LEU A 177 0.95 -0.19 -20.76
CA LEU A 177 1.73 -1.42 -20.93
C LEU A 177 1.05 -2.62 -20.26
N SER A 178 0.37 -2.42 -19.14
CA SER A 178 -0.40 -3.44 -18.44
C SER A 178 -1.56 -3.96 -19.28
N ILE A 179 -2.28 -3.07 -19.96
CA ILE A 179 -3.38 -3.43 -20.87
C ILE A 179 -2.87 -4.29 -22.04
N PHE A 180 -1.70 -4.01 -22.61
CA PHE A 180 -1.23 -4.76 -23.78
C PHE A 180 -0.40 -6.00 -23.43
N GLN A 181 0.30 -6.03 -22.30
CA GLN A 181 1.36 -7.04 -22.05
C GLN A 181 1.06 -8.02 -20.91
N LEU A 182 0.10 -7.74 -20.02
CA LEU A 182 -0.25 -8.69 -18.95
C LEU A 182 -1.03 -9.88 -19.53
N PRO A 183 -0.62 -11.13 -19.29
CA PRO A 183 -1.39 -12.29 -19.72
C PRO A 183 -2.73 -12.34 -18.98
N GLN A 184 -3.80 -12.68 -19.71
CA GLN A 184 -5.07 -13.01 -19.10
C GLN A 184 -4.98 -14.44 -18.59
N VAL A 185 -4.78 -14.58 -17.28
CA VAL A 185 -4.84 -15.87 -16.60
C VAL A 185 -6.14 -15.87 -15.80
N GLU A 186 -7.09 -16.70 -16.19
CA GLU A 186 -8.36 -16.82 -15.48
C GLU A 186 -8.15 -17.49 -14.13
N THR A 187 -8.79 -16.95 -13.10
CA THR A 187 -8.82 -17.52 -11.75
C THR A 187 -10.08 -18.38 -11.63
N SER A 188 -9.93 -19.64 -11.23
CA SER A 188 -11.05 -20.60 -11.08
C SER A 188 -11.63 -20.63 -9.65
N GLU A 189 -11.21 -19.73 -8.76
CA GLU A 189 -11.65 -19.70 -7.37
C GLU A 189 -12.81 -18.69 -7.19
N ASN A 190 -13.90 -19.13 -6.56
CA ASN A 190 -15.03 -18.29 -6.14
C ASN A 190 -15.07 -18.17 -4.60
N PRO A 191 -14.12 -17.46 -3.97
CA PRO A 191 -14.16 -17.26 -2.53
C PRO A 191 -15.36 -16.37 -2.14
N LYS A 192 -16.06 -16.74 -1.07
CA LYS A 192 -17.09 -15.89 -0.46
C LYS A 192 -16.42 -14.67 0.17
N PHE A 193 -16.96 -13.47 -0.07
CA PHE A 193 -16.41 -12.24 0.53
C PHE A 193 -16.89 -12.14 1.97
N ASP A 194 -15.99 -12.28 2.93
CA ASP A 194 -16.30 -12.06 4.34
C ASP A 194 -16.19 -10.56 4.68
N VAL A 195 -17.24 -9.81 4.29
CA VAL A 195 -17.40 -8.38 4.59
C VAL A 195 -17.28 -8.08 6.10
N PRO A 196 -17.91 -8.86 7.00
CA PRO A 196 -17.74 -8.69 8.45
C PRO A 196 -16.29 -8.75 8.91
N SER A 197 -15.52 -9.74 8.45
CA SER A 197 -14.10 -9.88 8.81
C SER A 197 -13.28 -8.70 8.27
N LEU A 198 -13.56 -8.23 7.05
CA LEU A 198 -12.91 -7.05 6.46
C LEU A 198 -13.16 -5.77 7.24
N ILE A 199 -14.41 -5.51 7.65
CA ILE A 199 -14.77 -4.33 8.44
C ILE A 199 -14.09 -4.40 9.80
N THR A 200 -14.08 -5.57 10.44
CA THR A 200 -13.51 -5.77 11.77
C THR A 200 -12.00 -5.51 11.77
N ILE A 201 -11.25 -6.04 10.79
CA ILE A 201 -9.80 -5.79 10.69
C ILE A 201 -9.51 -4.34 10.31
N SER A 202 -10.34 -3.73 9.45
CA SER A 202 -10.16 -2.34 9.03
C SER A 202 -10.34 -1.38 10.21
N LEU A 203 -11.38 -1.60 11.02
CA LEU A 203 -11.62 -0.82 12.23
C LEU A 203 -10.53 -1.08 13.27
N GLY A 204 -10.11 -2.33 13.47
CA GLY A 204 -9.04 -2.68 14.41
C GLY A 204 -7.72 -1.98 14.08
N LEU A 205 -7.33 -2.00 12.80
CA LEU A 205 -6.14 -1.28 12.31
C LEU A 205 -6.31 0.24 12.44
N LEU A 206 -7.49 0.79 12.13
CA LEU A 206 -7.78 2.22 12.27
C LEU A 206 -7.57 2.71 13.70
N PHE A 207 -8.14 2.01 14.67
CA PHE A 207 -8.04 2.36 16.07
C PHE A 207 -6.62 2.19 16.61
N LEU A 208 -5.91 1.12 16.24
CA LEU A 208 -4.52 0.92 16.65
C LEU A 208 -3.58 1.98 16.08
N LEU A 209 -3.64 2.25 14.78
CA LEU A 209 -2.79 3.26 14.13
C LEU A 209 -3.07 4.66 14.68
N THR A 210 -4.34 4.97 14.98
CA THR A 210 -4.71 6.24 15.62
C THR A 210 -4.14 6.35 17.04
N GLY A 211 -4.27 5.29 17.84
CA GLY A 211 -3.70 5.23 19.19
C GLY A 211 -2.18 5.40 19.18
N PHE A 212 -1.47 4.67 18.33
CA PHE A 212 -0.01 4.78 18.19
C PHE A 212 0.45 6.14 17.67
N SER A 213 -0.28 6.73 16.71
CA SER A 213 0.06 8.05 16.16
C SER A 213 -0.03 9.17 17.22
N ASN A 214 -0.90 9.01 18.21
CA ASN A 214 -1.10 10.01 19.26
C ASN A 214 -0.10 9.89 20.43
N ILE A 215 0.72 8.84 20.50
CA ILE A 215 1.71 8.64 21.57
C ILE A 215 2.70 9.81 21.67
N GLY A 216 3.08 10.41 20.53
CA GLY A 216 4.05 11.50 20.49
C GLY A 216 3.46 12.89 20.80
N GLN A 217 2.14 13.06 20.77
CA GLN A 217 1.46 14.37 20.93
C GLN A 217 0.59 14.44 22.19
N SER A 218 0.18 13.31 22.75
CA SER A 218 -0.71 13.23 23.91
C SER A 218 -0.06 12.42 25.04
N GLN A 219 -0.49 12.66 26.29
CA GLN A 219 -0.05 11.83 27.40
C GLN A 219 -0.40 10.36 27.15
N PHE A 220 0.52 9.45 27.47
CA PHE A 220 0.39 8.02 27.22
C PHE A 220 -0.89 7.40 27.81
N LEU A 221 -1.33 7.93 28.97
CA LEU A 221 -2.53 7.53 29.71
C LEU A 221 -3.83 8.22 29.26
N SER A 222 -3.78 9.06 28.23
CA SER A 222 -4.98 9.70 27.71
C SER A 222 -5.85 8.71 26.92
N PHE A 223 -7.17 8.93 26.95
CA PHE A 223 -8.12 8.11 26.22
C PHE A 223 -7.83 8.08 24.70
N ASN A 224 -7.25 9.16 24.16
CA ASN A 224 -6.84 9.27 22.76
C ASN A 224 -5.65 8.38 22.36
N VAL A 225 -4.91 7.87 23.34
CA VAL A 225 -3.81 6.93 23.12
C VAL A 225 -4.25 5.55 23.57
N LEU A 226 -4.47 5.38 24.88
CA LEU A 226 -4.74 4.10 25.50
C LEU A 226 -6.12 3.55 25.13
N GLY A 227 -7.14 4.39 25.00
CA GLY A 227 -8.49 3.98 24.61
C GLY A 227 -8.54 3.44 23.18
N PHE A 228 -8.00 4.20 22.22
CA PHE A 228 -7.95 3.75 20.82
C PHE A 228 -7.05 2.52 20.63
N THR A 229 -5.91 2.45 21.32
CA THR A 229 -5.05 1.25 21.28
C THR A 229 -5.77 0.01 21.83
N VAL A 230 -6.47 0.12 22.95
CA VAL A 230 -7.22 -1.00 23.55
C VAL A 230 -8.39 -1.43 22.67
N ILE A 231 -9.16 -0.48 22.12
CA ILE A 231 -10.26 -0.78 21.19
C ILE A 231 -9.74 -1.49 19.93
N GLY A 232 -8.64 -1.02 19.36
CA GLY A 232 -8.04 -1.65 18.19
C GLY A 232 -7.52 -3.07 18.50
N LEU A 233 -6.90 -3.27 19.67
CA LEU A 233 -6.51 -4.60 20.15
C LEU A 233 -7.70 -5.55 20.28
N ILE A 234 -8.80 -5.09 20.89
CA ILE A 234 -10.03 -5.90 21.03
C ILE A 234 -10.58 -6.28 19.66
N LEU A 235 -10.64 -5.35 18.71
CA LEU A 235 -11.12 -5.62 17.35
C LEU A 235 -10.22 -6.60 16.59
N ILE A 236 -8.89 -6.54 16.77
CA ILE A 236 -7.97 -7.55 16.22
C ILE A 236 -8.23 -8.93 16.83
N VAL A 237 -8.46 -9.02 18.14
CA VAL A 237 -8.79 -10.30 18.80
C VAL A 237 -10.11 -10.84 18.26
N ILE A 238 -11.14 -10.00 18.11
CA ILE A 238 -12.43 -10.39 17.54
C ILE A 238 -12.24 -10.90 16.10
N PHE A 239 -11.47 -10.17 15.28
CA PHE A 239 -11.14 -10.60 13.92
C PHE A 239 -10.44 -11.97 13.90
N SER A 240 -9.46 -12.19 14.77
CA SER A 240 -8.75 -13.48 14.86
C SER A 240 -9.69 -14.63 15.24
N ILE A 241 -10.67 -14.39 16.11
CA ILE A 241 -11.68 -15.39 16.48
C ILE A 241 -12.64 -15.66 15.31
N MET A 242 -13.06 -14.61 14.58
CA MET A 242 -13.94 -14.74 13.41
C MET A 242 -13.27 -15.54 12.29
N GLU A 243 -12.03 -15.22 11.97
CA GLU A 243 -11.24 -15.92 10.95
C GLU A 243 -11.01 -17.39 11.28
N ASN A 244 -10.69 -17.73 12.54
CA ASN A 244 -10.52 -19.12 12.96
C ASN A 244 -11.83 -19.94 12.88
N ARG A 245 -12.99 -19.28 12.79
CA ARG A 245 -14.31 -19.92 12.65
C ARG A 245 -14.89 -19.81 11.26
N ALA A 246 -14.25 -19.08 10.34
CA ALA A 246 -14.76 -18.87 9.00
C ALA A 246 -14.48 -20.07 8.11
N ASP A 247 -15.46 -20.49 7.30
CA ASP A 247 -15.31 -21.56 6.31
C ASP A 247 -14.34 -21.20 5.17
N SER A 248 -13.96 -19.93 5.06
CA SER A 248 -13.06 -19.41 4.02
C SER A 248 -12.23 -18.24 4.58
N PRO A 249 -11.23 -18.51 5.44
CA PRO A 249 -10.44 -17.47 6.09
C PRO A 249 -9.66 -16.64 5.06
N ILE A 250 -9.65 -15.32 5.27
CA ILE A 250 -8.86 -14.34 4.51
C ILE A 250 -7.38 -14.52 4.83
N ILE A 251 -7.04 -14.87 6.08
CA ILE A 251 -5.71 -15.08 6.64
C ILE A 251 -5.65 -16.46 7.32
N ASN A 252 -4.84 -17.37 6.75
CA ASN A 252 -4.61 -18.65 7.42
C ASN A 252 -3.62 -18.46 8.59
N PHE A 253 -4.14 -18.47 9.83
CA PHE A 253 -3.34 -18.34 11.05
C PHE A 253 -2.44 -19.55 11.33
N GLU A 254 -2.62 -20.69 10.64
CA GLU A 254 -1.75 -21.86 10.80
C GLU A 254 -0.31 -21.60 10.38
N ILE A 255 -0.06 -20.56 9.56
CA ILE A 255 1.27 -20.18 9.10
C ILE A 255 2.15 -19.75 10.30
N PHE A 256 1.57 -19.16 11.36
CA PHE A 256 2.30 -18.81 12.58
C PHE A 256 2.77 -20.02 13.41
N LYS A 257 2.26 -21.22 13.13
CA LYS A 257 2.77 -22.47 13.73
C LYS A 257 4.17 -22.82 13.18
N HIS A 258 4.57 -22.26 12.04
CA HIS A 258 5.92 -22.45 11.51
C HIS A 258 6.92 -21.50 12.17
N SER A 259 7.88 -22.04 12.93
CA SER A 259 8.87 -21.25 13.66
C SER A 259 9.68 -20.31 12.75
N GLN A 260 9.97 -20.73 11.52
CA GLN A 260 10.67 -19.90 10.53
C GLN A 260 9.90 -18.62 10.18
N PHE A 261 8.57 -18.68 10.10
CA PHE A 261 7.73 -17.52 9.81
C PHE A 261 7.70 -16.56 11.01
N SER A 262 7.55 -17.11 12.22
CA SER A 262 7.52 -16.33 13.46
C SER A 262 8.85 -15.63 13.74
N VAL A 263 9.97 -16.30 13.52
CA VAL A 263 11.32 -15.71 13.66
C VAL A 263 11.56 -14.63 12.60
N ALA A 264 11.19 -14.88 11.34
CA ALA A 264 11.33 -13.88 10.28
C ALA A 264 10.52 -12.61 10.56
N GLN A 265 9.28 -12.75 11.03
CA GLN A 265 8.44 -11.59 11.37
C GLN A 265 8.98 -10.81 12.56
N LEU A 266 9.52 -11.49 13.58
CA LEU A 266 10.20 -10.85 14.71
C LEU A 266 11.49 -10.13 14.31
N SER A 267 12.18 -10.60 13.28
CA SER A 267 13.42 -10.00 12.78
C SER A 267 13.18 -8.74 11.94
N ILE A 268 11.94 -8.56 11.46
CA ILE A 268 11.50 -7.41 10.65
C ILE A 268 10.99 -6.26 11.53
N CYS A 269 10.56 -6.54 12.77
CA CYS A 269 10.22 -5.53 13.79
C CYS A 269 11.48 -4.94 14.42
#